data_AF-A0A2N2N811-F1
#
_entry.id   AF-A0A2N2N811-F1
#
_cell.length_a   1.000
_cell.length_b   1.000
_cell.length_c   1.000
_cell.angle_alpha   90.00
_cell.angle_beta   90.00
_cell.angle_gamma   90.00
#
_symmetry.space_group_name_H-M   'P 1'
#
loop_
_entity.id
_entity.type
_entity.pdbx_description
1 polymer ?
#
loop_
_entity_poly.entity_id
_entity_poly.type
_entity_poly.pdbx_seq_one_letter_code
_entity_poly.pdbx_strand_id
1 'polypeptide(L)'
;FDVLELHDAFTISDIQTYEDIGVRPYGHGREYVESGDCYHTNPHTGKPGKLPSNLSGGLIGCMHAVGATGIMQIFEVATHIWNRWAEMHGDPKLWQAFNRKKPEDWKDLQVKGAKRGMAISHAGVGSHVTATILMDPDHLLKKSE
;
A
#
# COMPACT_ATOMS: atom_id res chain seq x y z
N PHE A 1 11.40 3.03 -0.08
CA PHE A 1 10.40 1.94 -0.03
C PHE A 1 9.99 1.61 -1.45
N ASP A 2 9.38 0.46 -1.65
CA ASP A 2 8.93 -0.04 -2.95
C ASP A 2 7.40 -0.14 -3.02
N VAL A 3 6.71 -0.26 -1.87
CA VAL A 3 5.25 -0.24 -1.74
C VAL A 3 4.83 0.39 -0.40
N LEU A 4 3.67 1.05 -0.38
CA LEU A 4 3.06 1.64 0.82
C LEU A 4 1.63 1.13 1.04
N GLU A 5 1.26 0.96 2.30
CA GLU A 5 -0.14 0.80 2.74
C GLU A 5 -0.43 1.82 3.85
N LEU A 6 -1.33 2.75 3.58
CA LEU A 6 -1.59 3.94 4.39
C LEU A 6 -3.01 3.90 4.93
N HIS A 7 -3.28 4.72 5.94
CA HIS A 7 -4.56 4.76 6.61
C HIS A 7 -5.47 5.81 5.96
N ASP A 8 -5.93 5.49 4.74
CA ASP A 8 -6.78 6.31 3.89
C ASP A 8 -8.27 6.24 4.29
N ALA A 9 -8.61 6.36 5.58
CA ALA A 9 -10.01 6.39 6.03
C ALA A 9 -10.82 7.51 5.33
N PHE A 10 -10.12 8.57 4.90
CA PHE A 10 -10.59 9.61 4.00
C PHE A 10 -9.49 9.90 2.97
N THR A 11 -9.86 10.37 1.78
CA THR A 11 -8.90 10.69 0.71
C THR A 11 -7.85 11.73 1.12
N ILE A 12 -8.23 12.70 1.96
CA ILE A 12 -7.31 13.71 2.49
C ILE A 12 -6.25 13.12 3.43
N SER A 13 -6.58 12.05 4.16
CA SER A 13 -5.64 11.39 5.08
C SER A 13 -4.44 10.83 4.32
N ASP A 14 -4.66 10.35 3.10
CA ASP A 14 -3.61 9.84 2.22
C ASP A 14 -2.65 10.97 1.82
N ILE A 15 -3.20 12.11 1.38
CA ILE A 15 -2.43 13.31 1.01
C ILE A 15 -1.57 13.80 2.17
N GLN A 16 -2.15 13.90 3.37
CA GLN A 16 -1.42 14.29 4.58
C GLN A 16 -0.31 13.29 4.91
N THR A 17 -0.61 11.99 4.82
CA THR A 17 0.37 10.95 5.14
C THR A 17 1.54 10.95 4.16
N TYR A 18 1.32 11.23 2.87
CA TYR A 18 2.42 11.39 1.89
C TYR A 18 3.40 12.50 2.29
N GLU A 19 2.90 13.56 2.89
CA GLU A 19 3.71 14.68 3.39
C GLU A 19 4.43 14.29 4.69
N ASP A 20 3.70 13.71 5.64
CA ASP A 20 4.23 13.31 6.96
C ASP A 20 5.39 12.31 6.87
N ILE A 21 5.34 11.39 5.90
CA ILE A 21 6.38 10.38 5.70
C ILE A 21 7.49 10.83 4.72
N GLY A 22 7.42 12.06 4.23
CA GLY A 22 8.45 12.68 3.38
C GLY A 22 8.47 12.21 1.92
N VAL A 23 7.36 11.68 1.39
CA VAL A 23 7.22 11.37 -0.06
C VAL A 23 7.12 12.66 -0.88
N ARG A 24 6.46 13.67 -0.31
CA ARG A 24 6.44 15.05 -0.80
C ARG A 24 6.65 16.03 0.36
N PRO A 25 7.13 17.26 0.11
CA PRO A 25 7.10 18.31 1.11
C PRO A 25 5.65 18.68 1.52
N TYR A 26 5.48 19.24 2.72
CA TYR A 26 4.18 19.74 3.19
C TYR A 26 3.55 20.72 2.18
N GLY A 27 2.25 20.54 1.91
CA GLY A 27 1.48 21.29 0.92
C GLY A 27 1.58 20.77 -0.52
N HIS A 28 2.42 19.75 -0.79
CA HIS A 28 2.64 19.19 -2.13
C HIS A 28 2.17 17.74 -2.27
N GLY A 29 1.47 17.17 -1.28
CA GLY A 29 1.01 15.79 -1.30
C GLY A 29 0.10 15.45 -2.48
N ARG A 30 -0.73 16.41 -2.94
CA ARG A 30 -1.59 16.21 -4.13
C ARG A 30 -0.79 15.92 -5.40
N GLU A 31 0.42 16.48 -5.52
CA GLU A 31 1.27 16.30 -6.69
C GLU A 31 1.74 14.86 -6.83
N TYR A 32 1.74 14.10 -5.72
CA TYR A 32 2.07 12.69 -5.74
C TYR A 32 1.01 11.84 -6.46
N VAL A 33 -0.25 12.21 -6.27
CA VAL A 33 -1.38 11.60 -6.97
C VAL A 33 -1.45 12.12 -8.40
N GLU A 34 -1.35 13.43 -8.60
CA GLU A 34 -1.43 14.05 -9.94
C GLU A 34 -0.31 13.59 -10.87
N SER A 35 0.90 13.34 -10.36
CA SER A 35 2.01 12.80 -11.17
C SER A 35 1.85 11.33 -11.55
N GLY A 36 0.92 10.62 -10.91
CA GLY A 36 0.72 9.18 -11.09
C GLY A 36 1.76 8.31 -10.35
N ASP A 37 2.60 8.89 -9.48
CA ASP A 37 3.67 8.15 -8.81
C ASP A 37 3.14 7.15 -7.76
N CYS A 38 1.95 7.41 -7.20
CA CYS A 38 1.28 6.56 -6.22
C CYS A 38 0.53 5.36 -6.82
N TYR A 39 0.44 5.26 -8.15
CA TYR A 39 -0.34 4.23 -8.83
C TYR A 39 0.52 3.00 -9.13
N HIS A 40 -0.07 1.79 -9.15
CA HIS A 40 0.62 0.61 -9.65
C HIS A 40 1.14 0.82 -11.08
N THR A 41 0.24 1.25 -11.98
CA THR A 41 0.58 1.66 -13.35
C THR A 41 0.27 3.14 -13.49
N ASN A 42 1.30 3.94 -13.70
CA ASN A 42 1.20 5.38 -13.84
C ASN A 42 0.35 5.72 -15.09
N PRO A 43 -0.76 6.47 -14.94
CA PRO A 43 -1.71 6.73 -16.03
C PRO A 43 -1.13 7.61 -17.15
N HIS A 44 -0.09 8.40 -16.86
CA HIS A 44 0.52 9.32 -17.83
C HIS A 44 1.62 8.66 -18.67
N THR A 45 2.27 7.65 -18.12
CA THR A 45 3.47 7.04 -18.73
C THR A 45 3.29 5.57 -19.11
N GLY A 46 2.28 4.89 -18.58
CA GLY A 46 2.08 3.44 -18.73
C GLY A 46 3.14 2.58 -18.03
N LYS A 47 4.06 3.21 -17.29
CA LYS A 47 5.12 2.53 -16.52
C LYS A 47 4.69 2.32 -15.06
N PRO A 48 5.41 1.52 -14.27
CA PRO A 48 5.15 1.46 -12.83
C PRO A 48 5.24 2.85 -12.18
N GLY A 49 4.35 3.13 -11.23
CA GLY A 49 4.51 4.30 -10.35
C GLY A 49 5.80 4.20 -9.53
N LYS A 50 6.31 5.34 -9.07
CA LYS A 50 7.60 5.37 -8.35
C LYS A 50 7.53 4.70 -6.99
N LEU A 51 6.39 4.82 -6.30
CA LEU A 51 6.18 4.20 -4.99
C LEU A 51 4.67 3.94 -4.79
N PRO A 52 4.12 2.90 -5.42
CA PRO A 52 2.69 2.63 -5.35
C PRO A 52 2.17 2.54 -3.91
N SER A 53 1.00 3.13 -3.66
CA SER A 53 0.33 3.11 -2.35
C SER A 53 -1.04 2.47 -2.45
N ASN A 54 -1.46 1.82 -1.35
CA ASN A 54 -2.81 1.26 -1.15
C ASN A 54 -3.22 0.31 -2.29
N LEU A 55 -2.32 -0.59 -2.70
CA LEU A 55 -2.59 -1.57 -3.76
C LEU A 55 -3.63 -2.62 -3.34
N SER A 56 -3.85 -2.78 -2.03
CA SER A 56 -5.01 -3.50 -1.50
C SER A 56 -6.35 -2.90 -1.93
N GLY A 57 -6.36 -1.64 -2.39
CA GLY A 57 -7.54 -0.79 -2.53
C GLY A 57 -7.71 0.16 -1.34
N GLY A 58 -6.85 0.07 -0.32
CA GLY A 58 -6.91 0.90 0.87
C GLY A 58 -8.15 0.64 1.72
N LEU A 59 -8.32 1.44 2.77
CA LEU A 59 -9.50 1.42 3.64
C LEU A 59 -10.77 1.80 2.85
N ILE A 60 -10.64 2.70 1.87
CA ILE A 60 -11.76 3.14 1.02
C ILE A 60 -12.28 2.00 0.15
N GLY A 61 -11.39 1.25 -0.51
CA GLY A 61 -11.76 0.20 -1.46
C GLY A 61 -12.02 -1.16 -0.82
N CYS A 62 -11.30 -1.51 0.25
CA CYS A 62 -11.31 -2.87 0.81
C CYS A 62 -12.21 -3.06 2.04
N MET A 63 -12.67 -1.97 2.68
CA MET A 63 -13.35 -1.89 4.00
C MET A 63 -12.40 -1.53 5.15
N HIS A 64 -12.90 -0.74 6.11
CA HIS A 64 -12.19 -0.33 7.31
C HIS A 64 -12.72 -1.03 8.59
N ALA A 65 -12.26 -2.26 8.83
CA ALA A 65 -12.46 -2.92 10.11
C ALA A 65 -11.38 -2.46 11.09
N VAL A 66 -11.70 -1.46 11.92
CA VAL A 66 -10.74 -0.65 12.72
C VAL A 66 -9.61 -1.46 13.37
N GLY A 67 -9.93 -2.54 14.09
CA GLY A 67 -8.92 -3.37 14.77
C GLY A 67 -8.07 -4.25 13.85
N ALA A 68 -8.56 -4.57 12.66
CA ALA A 68 -7.90 -5.46 11.70
C ALA A 68 -7.07 -4.69 10.64
N THR A 69 -7.38 -3.41 10.39
CA THR A 69 -6.75 -2.61 9.34
C THR A 69 -5.22 -2.60 9.43
N GLY A 70 -4.64 -2.35 10.61
CA GLY A 70 -3.17 -2.31 10.76
C GLY A 70 -2.51 -3.65 10.40
N ILE A 71 -3.16 -4.77 10.73
CA ILE A 71 -2.66 -6.12 10.41
C ILE A 71 -2.78 -6.38 8.91
N MET A 72 -3.90 -6.00 8.31
CA MET A 72 -4.14 -6.13 6.87
C MET A 72 -3.11 -5.35 6.05
N GLN A 73 -2.82 -4.10 6.42
CA GLN A 73 -1.82 -3.27 5.76
C GLN A 73 -0.42 -3.91 5.82
N ILE A 74 -0.01 -4.42 6.98
CA ILE A 74 1.27 -5.12 7.15
C ILE A 74 1.32 -6.40 6.30
N PHE A 75 0.23 -7.18 6.33
CA PHE A 75 0.13 -8.40 5.55
C PHE A 75 0.24 -8.11 4.05
N GLU A 76 -0.41 -7.07 3.57
CA GLU A 76 -0.38 -6.69 2.16
C GLU A 76 1.02 -6.30 1.70
N VAL A 77 1.72 -5.47 2.47
CA VAL A 77 3.13 -5.16 2.22
C VAL A 77 3.99 -6.44 2.18
N ALA A 78 3.73 -7.38 3.10
CA ALA A 78 4.48 -8.62 3.16
C ALA A 78 4.24 -9.50 1.91
N THR A 79 3.01 -9.59 1.39
CA THR A 79 2.74 -10.39 0.18
C THR A 79 3.50 -9.85 -1.03
N HIS A 80 3.67 -8.53 -1.13
CA HIS A 80 4.50 -7.93 -2.17
C HIS A 80 5.97 -8.30 -2.03
N ILE A 81 6.55 -8.19 -0.83
CA ILE A 81 7.96 -8.56 -0.57
C ILE A 81 8.21 -10.04 -0.85
N TRP A 82 7.26 -10.91 -0.48
CA TRP A 82 7.36 -12.34 -0.75
C TRP A 82 7.11 -12.73 -2.21
N ASN A 83 6.70 -11.79 -3.06
CA ASN A 83 6.28 -12.03 -4.43
C ASN A 83 5.10 -13.02 -4.54
N ARG A 84 4.12 -12.89 -3.63
CA ARG A 84 2.95 -13.77 -3.48
C ARG A 84 1.62 -13.03 -3.53
N TRP A 85 1.62 -11.74 -3.88
CA TRP A 85 0.40 -10.93 -3.94
C TRP A 85 -0.67 -11.58 -4.84
N ALA A 86 -0.27 -12.01 -6.03
CA ALA A 86 -1.16 -12.66 -6.99
C ALA A 86 -1.73 -13.99 -6.48
N GLU A 87 -1.02 -14.73 -5.63
CA GLU A 87 -1.53 -15.97 -5.02
C GLU A 87 -2.70 -15.68 -4.09
N MET A 88 -2.57 -14.62 -3.27
CA MET A 88 -3.56 -14.25 -2.26
C MET A 88 -4.80 -13.58 -2.89
N HIS A 89 -4.60 -12.76 -3.92
CA HIS A 89 -5.68 -11.96 -4.51
C HIS A 89 -6.22 -12.54 -5.82
N GLY A 90 -5.50 -13.48 -6.42
CA GLY A 90 -5.82 -14.05 -7.73
C GLY A 90 -6.50 -15.42 -7.70
N ASP A 91 -6.39 -16.21 -6.61
CA ASP A 91 -6.94 -17.57 -6.55
C ASP A 91 -8.48 -17.57 -6.47
N PRO A 92 -9.20 -18.05 -7.51
CA PRO A 92 -10.67 -18.12 -7.51
C PRO A 92 -11.26 -18.88 -6.30
N LYS A 93 -10.52 -19.83 -5.72
CA LYS A 93 -10.97 -20.57 -4.53
C LYS A 93 -11.13 -19.67 -3.32
N LEU A 94 -10.25 -18.69 -3.13
CA LEU A 94 -10.36 -17.71 -2.04
C LEU A 94 -11.59 -16.83 -2.23
N TRP A 95 -11.84 -16.35 -3.46
CA TRP A 95 -13.06 -15.57 -3.77
C TRP A 95 -14.32 -16.37 -3.43
N GLN A 96 -14.38 -17.63 -3.87
CA GLN A 96 -15.50 -18.52 -3.59
C GLN A 96 -15.69 -18.78 -2.09
N ALA A 97 -14.60 -19.01 -1.34
CA ALA A 97 -14.65 -19.28 0.10
C ALA A 97 -15.28 -18.13 0.90
N PHE A 98 -15.18 -16.89 0.41
CA PHE A 98 -15.80 -15.70 1.03
C PHE A 98 -17.10 -15.26 0.35
N ASN A 99 -17.74 -16.14 -0.45
CA ASN A 99 -18.96 -15.84 -1.22
C ASN A 99 -18.82 -14.58 -2.12
N ARG A 100 -17.64 -14.38 -2.71
CA ARG A 100 -17.35 -13.29 -3.65
C ARG A 100 -17.08 -13.85 -5.06
N LYS A 101 -17.34 -13.04 -6.09
CA LYS A 101 -16.96 -13.33 -7.48
C LYS A 101 -15.65 -12.60 -7.79
N LYS A 102 -14.67 -13.31 -8.34
CA LYS A 102 -13.46 -12.66 -8.87
C LYS A 102 -13.84 -11.70 -10.01
N PRO A 103 -13.39 -10.43 -9.98
CA PRO A 103 -13.67 -9.47 -11.06
C PRO A 103 -13.14 -9.96 -12.41
N GLU A 104 -13.88 -9.67 -13.48
CA GLU A 104 -13.48 -10.05 -14.85
C GLU A 104 -12.28 -9.23 -15.34
N ASP A 105 -12.14 -8.02 -14.84
CA ASP A 105 -11.05 -7.08 -15.07
C ASP A 105 -9.93 -7.17 -14.01
N TRP A 106 -9.88 -8.27 -13.25
CA TRP A 106 -8.82 -8.49 -12.26
C TRP A 106 -7.44 -8.37 -12.90
N LYS A 107 -6.54 -7.65 -12.23
CA LYS A 107 -5.15 -7.46 -12.63
C LYS A 107 -4.22 -7.89 -11.51
N ASP A 108 -3.08 -8.43 -11.91
CA ASP A 108 -1.96 -8.65 -10.99
C ASP A 108 -1.30 -7.32 -10.67
N LEU A 109 -1.37 -6.90 -9.40
CA LEU A 109 -0.76 -5.67 -8.88
C LEU A 109 0.57 -5.94 -8.17
N GLN A 110 1.15 -7.14 -8.32
CA GLN A 110 2.44 -7.47 -7.73
C GLN A 110 3.53 -6.46 -8.11
N VAL A 111 4.00 -5.69 -7.12
CA VAL A 111 5.22 -4.88 -7.26
C VAL A 111 6.43 -5.80 -7.39
N LYS A 112 6.98 -5.89 -8.60
CA LYS A 112 8.09 -6.79 -8.91
C LYS A 112 9.38 -6.33 -8.24
N GLY A 113 10.02 -7.24 -7.51
CA GLY A 113 11.30 -6.96 -6.83
C GLY A 113 11.15 -6.03 -5.63
N ALA A 114 9.96 -5.95 -5.03
CA ALA A 114 9.75 -5.25 -3.77
C ALA A 114 10.63 -5.87 -2.69
N LYS A 115 11.43 -5.04 -2.02
CA LYS A 115 12.36 -5.44 -0.96
C LYS A 115 12.00 -4.79 0.36
N ARG A 116 11.36 -3.62 0.31
CA ARG A 116 11.06 -2.82 1.49
C ARG A 116 9.72 -2.13 1.31
N GLY A 117 8.84 -2.24 2.28
CA GLY A 117 7.58 -1.50 2.27
C GLY A 117 7.27 -0.90 3.62
N MET A 118 6.24 -0.06 3.66
CA MET A 118 5.82 0.59 4.89
C MET A 118 4.31 0.54 5.02
N ALA A 119 3.84 0.24 6.23
CA ALA A 119 2.45 0.34 6.63
C ALA A 119 2.30 1.46 7.67
N ILE A 120 1.35 2.39 7.44
CA ILE A 120 0.96 3.43 8.38
C ILE A 120 -0.45 3.14 8.85
N SER A 121 -0.62 2.97 10.16
CA SER A 121 -1.93 2.84 10.80
C SER A 121 -2.08 3.92 11.87
N HIS A 122 -3.24 4.58 11.96
CA HIS A 122 -3.50 5.57 12.99
C HIS A 122 -4.87 5.40 13.64
N ALA A 123 -5.04 6.04 14.79
CA ALA A 123 -6.29 6.04 15.55
C ALA A 123 -6.91 7.43 15.61
N GLY A 124 -8.20 7.49 15.25
CA GLY A 124 -9.00 8.71 15.30
C GLY A 124 -8.48 9.75 14.28
N VAL A 125 -8.21 10.95 14.77
CA VAL A 125 -7.73 12.09 13.96
C VAL A 125 -6.19 12.13 13.84
N GLY A 126 -5.52 10.98 13.90
CA GLY A 126 -4.06 10.90 13.97
C GLY A 126 -3.48 11.06 15.38
N SER A 127 -4.27 10.79 16.43
CA SER A 127 -3.85 10.91 17.83
C SER A 127 -2.76 9.91 18.22
N HIS A 128 -2.76 8.76 17.57
CA HIS A 128 -1.78 7.70 17.72
C HIS A 128 -1.46 7.17 16.33
N VAL A 129 -0.18 7.05 16.00
CA VAL A 129 0.28 6.59 14.68
C VAL A 129 1.33 5.51 14.90
N THR A 130 1.17 4.39 14.21
CA THR A 130 2.15 3.32 14.14
C THR A 130 2.68 3.25 12.72
N ALA A 131 4.00 3.44 12.57
CA ALA A 131 4.72 3.23 11.32
C ALA A 131 5.49 1.90 11.39
N THR A 132 5.15 0.98 10.50
CA THR A 132 5.81 -0.33 10.41
C THR A 132 6.58 -0.43 9.11
N ILE A 133 7.88 -0.68 9.20
CA ILE A 133 8.74 -0.93 8.03
C ILE A 133 9.00 -2.43 7.94
N LEU A 134 8.65 -3.02 6.80
CA LEU A 134 8.98 -4.40 6.47
C LEU A 134 10.13 -4.41 5.47
N MET A 135 11.07 -5.34 5.68
CA MET A 135 12.24 -5.49 4.82
C MET A 135 12.48 -6.97 4.54
N ASP A 136 12.83 -7.26 3.30
CA ASP A 136 13.44 -8.52 2.92
C ASP A 136 14.77 -8.70 3.70
N PRO A 137 14.99 -9.88 4.32
CA PRO A 137 16.15 -10.11 5.19
C PRO A 137 17.49 -10.03 4.46
N ASP A 138 17.52 -10.23 3.14
CA ASP A 138 18.73 -10.11 2.32
C ASP A 138 18.98 -8.66 1.86
N HIS A 139 18.08 -7.72 2.20
CA HIS A 139 18.11 -6.33 1.75
C HIS A 139 17.95 -5.32 2.89
N LEU A 140 18.39 -5.68 4.11
CA LEU A 140 18.38 -4.81 5.27
C LEU A 140 19.21 -3.53 5.04
N LEU A 141 18.73 -2.42 5.59
CA LEU A 141 19.49 -1.16 5.61
C LEU A 141 20.76 -1.34 6.45
N LYS A 142 21.90 -0.92 5.91
CA LYS A 142 23.12 -0.80 6.71
C LYS A 142 22.89 0.26 7.78
N LYS A 143 23.33 -0.03 9.00
CA LYS A 143 23.34 0.96 10.07
C LYS A 143 24.21 2.13 9.62
N SER A 144 23.67 3.35 9.67
CA SER A 144 24.51 4.54 9.51
C SER A 144 25.50 4.55 10.67
N GLU A 145 26.78 4.70 10.36
CA GLU A 145 27.79 5.13 11.34
C GLU A 145 27.51 6.57 11.78
#